data_AF-A0A7C2HZA7-F1
#
_entry.id   AF-A0A7C2HZA7-F1
#
_cell.length_a   1.000
_cell.length_b   1.000
_cell.length_c   1.000
_cell.angle_alpha   90.00
_cell.angle_beta   90.00
_cell.angle_gamma   90.00
#
_symmetry.space_group_name_H-M   'P 1'
#
loop_
_entity.id
_entity.type
_entity.pdbx_description
1 polymer ?
#
loop_
_entity_poly.entity_id
_entity_poly.type
_entity_poly.pdbx_seq_one_letter_code
_entity_poly.pdbx_strand_id
1 'polypeptide(L)'
;MPKTLWDHVPPKQILAAQEQHFLRYLREQVYPYSPYYRKLLDYQRIKPGVIRNIKDISSIPFTTKADIAPLPDDPDLPASLVLQPTRERLKEAASSLRLKNAVQRLTHGKKAFNKIKDWEYLPIHFHFTIGRTALPTPILYTAYDLQRMREAGRRLFELLELEREDMLINAFPFSPHLAFWMTYFAADAVGMPALHTGGGRILGTRRILDALELLKGSVLTATPSYAYHLLRMAVSEGRDLSHLHTLIMGGDRLPEGLKGKILELLRRCGAEEVAVASTYGFTEGKLAWSECRASALSKEKSSGYHLFPDMEIIEIVDPESGKRLEPGEDGELVYTSLEWRGSVLLRFRTGDIVKGGIDLSPCPYCGRTVPRLGAEITRASQYKEFQLTKLKGTLVDLNALYPLLSGHKDVLEWQLEIRKHNDDPYDLDELILHISPSEGISKKYLEKELEDLLQREIEVAPTRIVFHTLPRLLQRLGLENQGLERRFVDLRPVEAGKRVASQDRRVEGGSGQEEMTLGEGDPWPEGEAAEDEDFPSHADSPVEGGSQDLGGENTQASQAQRGDDPEHTPPAGLDREPQGEESPQDDRDRP
;
A
#
# COMPACT_ATOMS: atom_id res chain seq x y z
N MET A 1 -21.58 -9.24 2.38
CA MET A 1 -21.98 -7.91 1.84
C MET A 1 -22.89 -8.04 0.62
N PRO A 2 -23.69 -7.01 0.23
CA PRO A 2 -24.45 -7.02 -1.03
C PRO A 2 -23.50 -6.99 -2.25
N LYS A 3 -23.91 -7.60 -3.37
CA LYS A 3 -23.11 -7.59 -4.61
C LYS A 3 -23.06 -6.19 -5.19
N THR A 4 -21.87 -5.64 -5.38
CA THR A 4 -21.69 -4.36 -6.08
C THR A 4 -21.38 -4.59 -7.57
N LEU A 5 -21.34 -3.51 -8.35
CA LEU A 5 -21.20 -3.58 -9.82
C LEU A 5 -19.74 -3.66 -10.29
N TRP A 6 -18.74 -3.60 -9.40
CA TRP A 6 -17.33 -3.65 -9.79
C TRP A 6 -16.74 -5.06 -9.68
N ASP A 7 -17.29 -5.93 -8.82
CA ASP A 7 -16.70 -7.21 -8.40
C ASP A 7 -17.50 -8.46 -8.82
N HIS A 8 -18.72 -8.31 -9.36
CA HIS A 8 -19.59 -9.43 -9.77
C HIS A 8 -20.00 -9.42 -11.26
N VAL A 9 -19.45 -8.52 -12.08
CA VAL A 9 -19.72 -8.46 -13.53
C VAL A 9 -19.02 -9.63 -14.25
N PRO A 10 -19.65 -10.30 -15.24
CA PRO A 10 -19.02 -11.42 -15.94
C PRO A 10 -17.65 -11.04 -16.55
N PRO A 11 -16.59 -11.87 -16.42
CA PRO A 11 -15.22 -11.51 -16.83
C PRO A 11 -15.11 -11.02 -18.28
N LYS A 12 -15.90 -11.58 -19.20
CA LYS A 12 -15.96 -11.15 -20.61
C LYS A 12 -16.46 -9.70 -20.78
N GLN A 13 -17.39 -9.25 -19.94
CA GLN A 13 -17.89 -7.87 -19.93
C GLN A 13 -16.87 -6.93 -19.30
N ILE A 14 -16.21 -7.36 -18.21
CA ILE A 14 -15.09 -6.63 -17.57
C ILE A 14 -14.00 -6.30 -18.60
N LEU A 15 -13.49 -7.31 -19.30
CA LEU A 15 -12.41 -7.13 -20.28
C LEU A 15 -12.83 -6.26 -21.48
N ALA A 16 -14.09 -6.36 -21.92
CA ALA A 16 -14.63 -5.50 -22.99
C ALA A 16 -14.76 -4.03 -22.54
N ALA A 17 -15.17 -3.77 -21.30
CA ALA A 17 -15.24 -2.43 -20.73
C ALA A 17 -13.83 -1.83 -20.52
N GLN A 18 -12.89 -2.62 -20.02
CA GLN A 18 -11.47 -2.26 -19.87
C GLN A 18 -10.86 -1.84 -21.22
N GLU A 19 -11.12 -2.59 -22.29
CA GLU A 19 -10.66 -2.25 -23.65
C GLU A 19 -11.25 -0.92 -24.14
N GLN A 20 -12.56 -0.72 -24.02
CA GLN A 20 -13.20 0.53 -24.42
C GLN A 20 -12.70 1.73 -23.61
N HIS A 21 -12.47 1.54 -22.31
CA HIS A 21 -11.90 2.55 -21.42
C HIS A 21 -10.47 2.90 -21.82
N PHE A 22 -9.61 1.90 -22.08
CA PHE A 22 -8.25 2.13 -22.55
C PHE A 22 -8.19 2.87 -23.89
N LEU A 23 -8.98 2.45 -24.88
CA LEU A 23 -8.99 3.07 -26.21
C LEU A 23 -9.52 4.51 -26.16
N ARG A 24 -10.54 4.79 -25.35
CA ARG A 24 -11.00 6.16 -25.06
C ARG A 24 -9.91 6.97 -24.39
N TYR A 25 -9.36 6.46 -23.28
CA TYR A 25 -8.37 7.14 -22.46
C TYR A 25 -7.09 7.50 -23.25
N LEU A 26 -6.54 6.56 -24.02
CA LEU A 26 -5.36 6.81 -24.86
C LEU A 26 -5.60 7.91 -25.90
N ARG A 27 -6.77 7.89 -26.55
CA ARG A 27 -7.12 8.80 -27.67
C ARG A 27 -7.60 10.18 -27.20
N GLU A 28 -8.32 10.24 -26.08
CA GLU A 28 -8.99 11.46 -25.60
C GLU A 28 -8.25 12.17 -24.48
N GLN A 29 -7.41 11.45 -23.72
CA GLN A 29 -6.72 11.98 -22.55
C GLN A 29 -5.19 11.92 -22.71
N VAL A 30 -4.61 10.73 -22.91
CA VAL A 30 -3.15 10.56 -22.82
C VAL A 30 -2.41 11.17 -24.01
N TYR A 31 -2.72 10.80 -25.25
CA TYR A 31 -2.02 11.37 -26.43
C TYR A 31 -2.28 12.88 -26.63
N PRO A 32 -3.50 13.43 -26.38
CA PRO A 32 -3.70 14.88 -26.47
C PRO A 32 -2.98 15.69 -25.39
N TYR A 33 -2.91 15.18 -24.15
CA TYR A 33 -2.56 16.00 -22.99
C TYR A 33 -1.29 15.59 -22.24
N SER A 34 -0.74 14.38 -22.35
CA SER A 34 0.57 14.05 -21.79
C SER A 34 1.70 14.56 -22.70
N PRO A 35 2.57 15.49 -22.25
CA PRO A 35 3.76 15.85 -23.03
C PRO A 35 4.68 14.64 -23.31
N TYR A 36 4.91 13.79 -22.29
CA TYR A 36 5.77 12.61 -22.39
C TYR A 36 5.26 11.60 -23.43
N TYR A 37 4.05 11.07 -23.26
CA TYR A 37 3.56 10.01 -24.15
C TYR A 37 3.28 10.52 -25.55
N ARG A 38 2.92 11.79 -25.74
CA ARG A 38 2.83 12.36 -27.09
C ARG A 38 4.20 12.39 -27.77
N LYS A 39 5.25 12.90 -27.09
CA LYS A 39 6.64 12.93 -27.60
C LYS A 39 7.13 11.51 -27.95
N LEU A 40 6.89 10.54 -27.08
CA LEU A 40 7.30 9.14 -27.25
C LEU A 40 6.58 8.47 -28.43
N LEU A 41 5.25 8.58 -28.51
CA LEU A 41 4.44 7.99 -29.58
C LEU A 41 4.71 8.66 -30.94
N ASP A 42 4.88 9.99 -30.97
CA ASP A 42 5.24 10.72 -32.19
C ASP A 42 6.63 10.34 -32.71
N TYR A 43 7.63 10.20 -31.82
CA TYR A 43 8.97 9.75 -32.17
C TYR A 43 8.98 8.34 -32.76
N GLN A 44 8.26 7.40 -32.13
CA GLN A 44 8.06 6.04 -32.62
C GLN A 44 7.06 5.94 -33.80
N ARG A 45 6.48 7.06 -34.25
CA ARG A 45 5.47 7.16 -35.32
C ARG A 45 4.17 6.39 -35.05
N ILE A 46 3.91 6.02 -33.80
CA ILE A 46 2.70 5.32 -33.36
C ILE A 46 1.56 6.33 -33.23
N LYS A 47 0.46 6.14 -33.96
CA LYS A 47 -0.74 6.97 -33.83
C LYS A 47 -1.87 6.23 -33.11
N PRO A 48 -2.64 6.86 -32.21
CA PRO A 48 -3.70 6.20 -31.42
C PRO A 48 -4.84 5.52 -32.20
N GLY A 49 -4.92 5.70 -33.53
CA GLY A 49 -5.85 4.97 -34.41
C GLY A 49 -5.34 3.62 -34.92
N VAL A 50 -4.04 3.33 -34.74
CA VAL A 50 -3.43 2.01 -35.03
C VAL A 50 -3.80 1.02 -33.92
N ILE A 51 -3.79 1.48 -32.67
CA ILE A 51 -4.21 0.73 -31.49
C ILE A 51 -5.75 0.68 -31.48
N ARG A 52 -6.32 -0.51 -31.68
CA ARG A 52 -7.76 -0.80 -31.86
C ARG A 52 -8.34 -1.74 -30.81
N ASN A 53 -7.51 -2.53 -30.15
CA ASN A 53 -7.88 -3.48 -29.09
C ASN A 53 -6.72 -3.64 -28.07
N ILE A 54 -6.94 -4.34 -26.95
CA ILE A 54 -5.93 -4.53 -25.89
C ILE A 54 -4.68 -5.28 -26.38
N LYS A 55 -4.76 -6.17 -27.38
CA LYS A 55 -3.56 -6.88 -27.89
C LYS A 55 -2.59 -5.91 -28.57
N ASP A 56 -3.11 -4.85 -29.18
CA ASP A 56 -2.33 -3.80 -29.82
C ASP A 56 -1.57 -2.92 -28.81
N ILE A 57 -1.84 -3.03 -27.49
CA ILE A 57 -1.07 -2.33 -26.45
C ILE A 57 0.42 -2.64 -26.58
N SER A 58 0.76 -3.86 -27.01
CA SER A 58 2.13 -4.33 -27.28
C SER A 58 2.92 -3.45 -28.27
N SER A 59 2.25 -2.65 -29.09
CA SER A 59 2.90 -1.66 -29.97
C SER A 59 3.43 -0.43 -29.23
N ILE A 60 2.92 -0.13 -28.03
CA ILE A 60 3.45 0.93 -27.17
C ILE A 60 4.76 0.41 -26.55
N PRO A 61 5.86 1.18 -26.61
CA PRO A 61 7.10 0.82 -25.93
C PRO A 61 6.90 0.76 -24.42
N PHE A 62 7.70 -0.05 -23.73
CA PHE A 62 7.72 -0.06 -22.27
C PHE A 62 8.21 1.28 -21.71
N THR A 63 7.67 1.64 -20.56
CA THR A 63 8.22 2.68 -19.68
C THR A 63 8.92 1.99 -18.51
N THR A 64 10.05 2.48 -18.04
CA THR A 64 10.75 1.95 -16.86
C THR A 64 10.91 3.02 -15.78
N LYS A 65 11.40 2.62 -14.60
CA LYS A 65 11.70 3.56 -13.51
C LYS A 65 12.71 4.65 -13.90
N ALA A 66 13.63 4.36 -14.82
CA ALA A 66 14.60 5.34 -15.32
C ALA A 66 13.95 6.42 -16.20
N ASP A 67 12.92 6.06 -16.98
CA ASP A 67 12.26 6.96 -17.92
C ASP A 67 11.28 7.95 -17.26
N ILE A 68 11.09 7.85 -15.94
CA ILE A 68 10.16 8.65 -15.15
C ILE A 68 10.80 9.36 -13.95
N ALA A 69 12.05 9.02 -13.59
CA ALA A 69 12.78 9.67 -12.52
C ALA A 69 13.24 11.08 -12.96
N PRO A 70 13.28 12.08 -12.05
CA PRO A 70 13.88 13.36 -12.37
C PRO A 70 15.36 13.17 -12.69
N LEU A 71 15.81 13.63 -13.87
CA LEU A 71 17.19 13.52 -14.31
C LEU A 71 17.93 14.86 -14.09
N PRO A 72 19.26 14.86 -13.94
CA PRO A 72 20.02 16.12 -13.79
C PRO A 72 19.79 17.10 -14.96
N ASP A 73 19.64 16.58 -16.17
CA ASP A 73 19.44 17.36 -17.41
C ASP A 73 17.95 17.53 -17.78
N ASP A 74 17.03 16.84 -17.09
CA ASP A 74 15.57 16.93 -17.27
C ASP A 74 14.86 16.70 -15.90
N PRO A 75 14.91 17.68 -14.98
CA PRO A 75 14.33 17.55 -13.64
C PRO A 75 12.80 17.61 -13.67
N ASP A 76 12.22 18.23 -14.70
CA ASP A 76 10.77 18.38 -14.89
C ASP A 76 10.10 17.15 -15.55
N LEU A 77 10.88 16.13 -15.94
CA LEU A 77 10.40 14.88 -16.54
C LEU A 77 9.18 14.27 -15.81
N PRO A 78 9.09 14.22 -14.46
CA PRO A 78 7.90 13.70 -13.78
C PRO A 78 6.64 14.54 -13.98
N ALA A 79 6.77 15.85 -14.18
CA ALA A 79 5.66 16.75 -14.49
C ALA A 79 5.16 16.56 -15.94
N SER A 80 6.04 16.10 -16.85
CA SER A 80 5.69 15.76 -18.24
C SER A 80 4.84 14.48 -18.37
N LEU A 81 4.71 13.70 -17.29
CA LEU A 81 3.79 12.55 -17.20
C LEU A 81 2.36 12.95 -16.82
N VAL A 82 2.15 14.18 -16.34
CA VAL A 82 0.82 14.72 -16.00
C VAL A 82 0.04 15.06 -17.27
N LEU A 83 -1.29 14.95 -17.24
CA LEU A 83 -2.14 15.39 -18.34
C LEU A 83 -2.34 16.92 -18.28
N GLN A 84 -1.83 17.62 -19.28
CA GLN A 84 -1.80 19.08 -19.38
C GLN A 84 -2.68 19.60 -20.54
N PRO A 85 -4.00 19.79 -20.35
CA PRO A 85 -4.88 20.38 -21.36
C PRO A 85 -4.68 21.90 -21.49
N THR A 86 -3.56 22.31 -22.10
CA THR A 86 -3.27 23.72 -22.40
C THR A 86 -4.26 24.30 -23.42
N ARG A 87 -4.31 25.63 -23.58
CA ARG A 87 -5.21 26.29 -24.55
C ARG A 87 -4.93 25.88 -25.99
N GLU A 88 -3.70 25.45 -26.27
CA GLU A 88 -3.19 24.98 -27.55
C GLU A 88 -3.62 23.53 -27.75
N ARG A 89 -3.37 22.66 -26.76
CA ARG A 89 -3.85 21.25 -26.79
C ARG A 89 -5.38 21.18 -26.96
N LEU A 90 -6.12 22.05 -26.27
CA LEU A 90 -7.58 22.15 -26.38
C LEU A 90 -8.09 22.62 -27.76
N LYS A 91 -7.25 23.30 -28.56
CA LYS A 91 -7.54 23.64 -29.97
C LYS A 91 -7.12 22.53 -30.94
N GLU A 92 -6.09 21.76 -30.61
CA GLU A 92 -5.53 20.70 -31.47
C GLU A 92 -6.18 19.32 -31.23
N ALA A 93 -6.91 19.14 -30.12
CA ALA A 93 -7.69 17.94 -29.85
C ALA A 93 -8.74 17.65 -30.95
N ALA A 94 -9.21 16.40 -31.02
CA ALA A 94 -10.21 15.97 -31.99
C ALA A 94 -11.49 16.81 -31.95
N SER A 95 -12.22 16.87 -33.07
CA SER A 95 -13.43 17.69 -33.22
C SER A 95 -14.50 17.42 -32.16
N SER A 96 -14.66 16.15 -31.73
CA SER A 96 -15.54 15.73 -30.64
C SER A 96 -15.15 16.37 -29.29
N LEU A 97 -13.87 16.31 -28.91
CA LEU A 97 -13.33 16.92 -27.69
C LEU A 97 -13.43 18.44 -27.73
N ARG A 98 -13.10 19.05 -28.88
CA ARG A 98 -13.26 20.50 -29.10
C ARG A 98 -14.72 20.94 -28.90
N LEU A 99 -15.68 20.18 -29.44
CA LEU A 99 -17.11 20.47 -29.27
C LEU A 99 -17.55 20.28 -27.81
N LYS A 100 -17.17 19.17 -27.16
CA LYS A 100 -17.46 18.90 -25.73
C LYS A 100 -16.97 20.05 -24.84
N ASN A 101 -15.71 20.46 -25.01
CA ASN A 101 -15.09 21.53 -24.23
C ASN A 101 -15.70 22.91 -24.54
N ALA A 102 -16.07 23.18 -25.80
CA ALA A 102 -16.78 24.40 -26.18
C ALA A 102 -18.18 24.48 -25.56
N VAL A 103 -18.95 23.38 -25.61
CA VAL A 103 -20.28 23.27 -24.98
C VAL A 103 -20.19 23.46 -23.47
N GLN A 104 -19.28 22.74 -22.78
CA GLN A 104 -19.08 22.92 -21.32
C GLN A 104 -18.73 24.35 -20.95
N ARG A 105 -17.82 24.99 -21.69
CA ARG A 105 -17.43 26.40 -21.47
C ARG A 105 -18.57 27.38 -21.74
N LEU A 106 -19.49 27.06 -22.66
CA LEU A 106 -20.65 27.90 -22.97
C LEU A 106 -21.77 27.73 -21.94
N THR A 107 -22.04 26.51 -21.47
CA THR A 107 -23.10 26.23 -20.49
C THR A 107 -22.73 26.56 -19.05
N HIS A 108 -21.45 26.40 -18.66
CA HIS A 108 -20.97 26.68 -17.30
C HIS A 108 -20.26 28.03 -17.17
N GLY A 109 -19.92 28.67 -18.31
CA GLY A 109 -19.12 29.88 -18.33
C GLY A 109 -17.63 29.65 -18.04
N LYS A 110 -16.81 30.67 -18.34
CA LYS A 110 -15.33 30.61 -18.27
C LYS A 110 -14.78 30.27 -16.88
N LYS A 111 -15.39 30.82 -15.80
CA LYS A 111 -14.88 30.66 -14.41
C LYS A 111 -15.10 29.23 -13.90
N ALA A 112 -16.28 28.65 -14.11
CA ALA A 112 -16.57 27.27 -13.70
C ALA A 112 -15.85 26.24 -14.60
N PHE A 113 -15.75 26.48 -15.92
CA PHE A 113 -14.95 25.62 -16.81
C PHE A 113 -13.49 25.51 -16.35
N ASN A 114 -12.87 26.63 -15.97
CA ASN A 114 -11.53 26.61 -15.38
C ASN A 114 -11.51 25.77 -14.09
N LYS A 115 -12.43 26.00 -13.14
CA LYS A 115 -12.50 25.23 -11.88
C LYS A 115 -12.63 23.72 -12.11
N ILE A 116 -13.41 23.28 -13.10
CA ILE A 116 -13.54 21.86 -13.48
C ILE A 116 -12.20 21.34 -14.02
N LYS A 117 -11.56 22.08 -14.94
CA LYS A 117 -10.24 21.72 -15.50
C LYS A 117 -9.13 21.75 -14.45
N ASP A 118 -9.22 22.60 -13.43
CA ASP A 118 -8.23 22.64 -12.35
C ASP A 118 -8.45 21.45 -11.41
N TRP A 119 -9.69 21.12 -11.05
CA TRP A 119 -10.01 19.92 -10.27
C TRP A 119 -9.61 18.60 -10.97
N GLU A 120 -9.85 18.48 -12.28
CA GLU A 120 -9.51 17.26 -13.03
C GLU A 120 -7.99 17.14 -13.30
N TYR A 121 -7.28 18.23 -13.64
CA TYR A 121 -5.90 18.18 -14.20
C TYR A 121 -4.80 18.90 -13.38
N LEU A 122 -5.09 19.68 -12.34
CA LEU A 122 -4.05 20.33 -11.51
C LEU A 122 -3.52 19.34 -10.46
N PRO A 123 -2.21 19.05 -10.40
CA PRO A 123 -1.62 18.31 -9.29
C PRO A 123 -1.77 19.05 -7.97
N ILE A 124 -2.26 18.36 -6.93
CA ILE A 124 -2.42 18.89 -5.57
C ILE A 124 -1.83 17.98 -4.48
N HIS A 125 -1.39 16.77 -4.85
CA HIS A 125 -0.82 15.81 -3.91
C HIS A 125 0.30 15.01 -4.58
N PHE A 126 1.30 14.59 -3.79
CA PHE A 126 2.56 14.03 -4.27
C PHE A 126 2.97 12.85 -3.39
N HIS A 127 3.19 11.68 -3.99
CA HIS A 127 3.91 10.58 -3.35
C HIS A 127 5.29 10.44 -3.98
N PHE A 128 6.26 9.88 -3.26
CA PHE A 128 7.59 9.57 -3.75
C PHE A 128 7.83 8.06 -3.71
N THR A 129 8.44 7.52 -4.75
CA THR A 129 8.75 6.10 -4.80
C THR A 129 9.90 5.78 -3.85
N ILE A 130 9.72 4.80 -2.96
CA ILE A 130 10.77 4.38 -2.03
C ILE A 130 11.66 3.33 -2.72
N GLY A 131 12.95 3.64 -2.82
CA GLY A 131 13.98 2.75 -3.34
C GLY A 131 15.33 3.02 -2.67
N ARG A 132 16.17 1.99 -2.56
CA ARG A 132 17.50 2.09 -1.90
C ARG A 132 18.60 2.64 -2.82
N THR A 133 18.36 2.60 -4.13
CA THR A 133 19.41 2.72 -5.18
C THR A 133 19.02 3.63 -6.36
N ALA A 134 17.89 4.33 -6.30
CA ALA A 134 17.40 5.25 -7.35
C ALA A 134 16.97 6.60 -6.76
N LEU A 135 16.97 7.65 -7.58
CA LEU A 135 16.43 8.96 -7.20
C LEU A 135 14.93 8.82 -6.82
N PRO A 136 14.45 9.58 -5.81
CA PRO A 136 13.07 9.48 -5.36
C PRO A 136 12.13 10.11 -6.41
N THR A 137 11.57 9.29 -7.30
CA THR A 137 10.61 9.74 -8.31
C THR A 137 9.33 10.26 -7.66
N PRO A 138 8.89 11.50 -7.93
CA PRO A 138 7.58 11.97 -7.52
C PRO A 138 6.48 11.44 -8.46
N ILE A 139 5.39 10.97 -7.89
CA ILE A 139 4.15 10.57 -8.55
C ILE A 139 3.07 11.57 -8.14
N LEU A 140 2.50 12.26 -9.13
CA LEU A 140 1.62 13.41 -8.95
C LEU A 140 0.15 13.00 -9.05
N TYR A 141 -0.70 13.58 -8.22
CA TYR A 141 -2.14 13.30 -8.13
C TYR A 141 -2.95 14.61 -8.19
N THR A 142 -4.03 14.61 -8.97
CA THR A 142 -5.02 15.70 -9.04
C THR A 142 -6.17 15.46 -8.06
N ALA A 143 -7.08 16.42 -7.89
CA ALA A 143 -8.25 16.22 -7.02
C ALA A 143 -9.16 15.08 -7.52
N TYR A 144 -9.25 14.89 -8.84
CA TYR A 144 -9.91 13.74 -9.46
C TYR A 144 -9.17 12.41 -9.19
N ASP A 145 -7.83 12.37 -9.27
CA ASP A 145 -7.06 11.17 -8.92
C ASP A 145 -7.26 10.76 -7.46
N LEU A 146 -7.37 11.72 -6.53
CA LEU A 146 -7.65 11.42 -5.11
C LEU A 146 -9.05 10.80 -4.92
N GLN A 147 -10.06 11.19 -5.72
CA GLN A 147 -11.36 10.52 -5.69
C GLN A 147 -11.29 9.09 -6.24
N ARG A 148 -10.42 8.81 -7.23
CA ARG A 148 -10.15 7.43 -7.68
C ARG A 148 -9.42 6.61 -6.62
N MET A 149 -8.49 7.23 -5.86
CA MET A 149 -7.84 6.59 -4.72
C MET A 149 -8.82 6.28 -3.58
N ARG A 150 -9.78 7.17 -3.28
CA ARG A 150 -10.89 6.89 -2.36
C ARG A 150 -11.71 5.69 -2.79
N GLU A 151 -12.12 5.61 -4.06
CA GLU A 151 -12.87 4.44 -4.57
C GLU A 151 -12.03 3.15 -4.52
N ALA A 152 -10.74 3.19 -4.87
CA ALA A 152 -9.85 2.03 -4.74
C ALA A 152 -9.71 1.56 -3.27
N GLY A 153 -9.54 2.50 -2.34
CA GLY A 153 -9.49 2.22 -0.91
C GLY A 153 -10.81 1.64 -0.37
N ARG A 154 -11.95 2.19 -0.80
CA ARG A 154 -13.29 1.68 -0.47
C ARG A 154 -13.46 0.22 -0.91
N ARG A 155 -13.01 -0.12 -2.12
CA ARG A 155 -13.03 -1.50 -2.65
C ARG A 155 -12.10 -2.44 -1.88
N LEU A 156 -10.92 -1.97 -1.46
CA LEU A 156 -9.99 -2.75 -0.65
C LEU A 156 -10.61 -3.11 0.71
N PHE A 157 -11.32 -2.17 1.36
CA PHE A 157 -12.03 -2.44 2.61
C PHE A 157 -13.32 -3.26 2.41
N GLU A 158 -14.08 -3.08 1.32
CA GLU A 158 -15.21 -3.95 0.91
C GLU A 158 -14.77 -5.42 0.65
N LEU A 159 -13.55 -5.61 0.15
CA LEU A 159 -12.95 -6.92 -0.11
C LEU A 159 -12.48 -7.64 1.17
N LEU A 160 -12.10 -6.87 2.19
CA LEU A 160 -11.78 -7.32 3.54
C LEU A 160 -12.99 -7.32 4.49
N GLU A 161 -14.16 -6.97 3.97
CA GLU A 161 -15.45 -6.85 4.67
C GLU A 161 -15.36 -6.02 5.95
N LEU A 162 -14.73 -4.85 5.85
CA LEU A 162 -14.66 -3.83 6.90
C LEU A 162 -15.80 -2.82 6.75
N GLU A 163 -16.34 -2.37 7.87
CA GLU A 163 -17.54 -1.52 7.93
C GLU A 163 -17.25 -0.18 8.63
N ARG A 164 -18.26 0.65 8.89
CA ARG A 164 -18.08 1.98 9.53
C ARG A 164 -18.10 1.94 11.06
N GLU A 165 -18.45 0.78 11.62
CA GLU A 165 -18.43 0.44 13.04
C GLU A 165 -17.04 -0.03 13.51
N ASP A 166 -16.14 -0.37 12.57
CA ASP A 166 -14.74 -0.70 12.82
C ASP A 166 -13.95 0.48 13.38
N MET A 167 -12.91 0.20 14.18
CA MET A 167 -11.92 1.19 14.61
C MET A 167 -10.53 0.85 14.07
N LEU A 168 -10.03 1.67 13.14
CA LEU A 168 -8.75 1.46 12.50
C LEU A 168 -7.60 2.14 13.25
N ILE A 169 -6.56 1.38 13.59
CA ILE A 169 -5.24 1.90 13.95
C ILE A 169 -4.29 1.74 12.75
N ASN A 170 -4.02 2.83 12.04
CA ASN A 170 -3.06 2.83 10.93
C ASN A 170 -1.65 3.07 11.49
N ALA A 171 -0.81 2.04 11.43
CA ALA A 171 0.58 2.04 11.90
C ALA A 171 1.62 1.95 10.76
N PHE A 172 1.24 2.26 9.52
CA PHE A 172 2.21 2.55 8.47
C PHE A 172 2.98 3.86 8.79
N PRO A 173 4.25 4.00 8.37
CA PRO A 173 5.03 5.22 8.56
C PRO A 173 4.34 6.45 7.96
N PHE A 174 4.35 7.59 8.68
CA PHE A 174 3.95 8.86 8.04
C PHE A 174 5.08 9.34 7.12
N SER A 175 4.80 9.31 5.83
CA SER A 175 5.69 9.59 4.71
C SER A 175 4.84 9.78 3.46
N PRO A 176 5.28 10.54 2.43
CA PRO A 176 4.58 10.63 1.15
C PRO A 176 4.73 9.32 0.34
N HIS A 177 4.18 8.22 0.82
CA HIS A 177 4.22 6.90 0.18
C HIS A 177 2.82 6.26 0.13
N LEU A 178 2.58 5.38 -0.85
CA LEU A 178 1.24 4.86 -1.12
C LEU A 178 0.56 4.19 0.08
N ALA A 179 1.25 3.37 0.87
CA ALA A 179 0.61 2.54 1.91
C ALA A 179 -0.17 3.38 2.96
N PHE A 180 0.46 4.39 3.55
CA PHE A 180 -0.18 5.28 4.53
C PHE A 180 -1.39 6.00 3.93
N TRP A 181 -1.23 6.61 2.75
CA TRP A 181 -2.27 7.44 2.13
C TRP A 181 -3.41 6.63 1.52
N MET A 182 -3.15 5.44 0.96
CA MET A 182 -4.20 4.51 0.54
C MET A 182 -5.06 4.09 1.73
N THR A 183 -4.45 3.73 2.86
CA THR A 183 -5.19 3.40 4.09
C THR A 183 -5.95 4.62 4.66
N TYR A 184 -5.41 5.84 4.54
CA TYR A 184 -6.12 7.08 4.89
C TYR A 184 -7.38 7.27 4.03
N PHE A 185 -7.21 7.28 2.69
CA PHE A 185 -8.33 7.48 1.77
C PHE A 185 -9.33 6.32 1.77
N ALA A 186 -8.93 5.10 2.16
CA ALA A 186 -9.85 3.98 2.36
C ALA A 186 -10.78 4.20 3.57
N ALA A 187 -10.26 4.64 4.72
CA ALA A 187 -11.07 4.94 5.91
C ALA A 187 -12.01 6.13 5.66
N ASP A 188 -11.48 7.21 5.07
CA ASP A 188 -12.23 8.39 4.61
C ASP A 188 -13.30 8.05 3.55
N ALA A 189 -13.10 7.03 2.71
CA ALA A 189 -14.10 6.59 1.73
C ALA A 189 -15.20 5.66 2.31
N VAL A 190 -14.90 4.90 3.37
CA VAL A 190 -15.90 4.08 4.08
C VAL A 190 -16.65 4.90 5.14
N GLY A 191 -16.04 5.96 5.66
CA GLY A 191 -16.55 6.71 6.82
C GLY A 191 -16.22 6.05 8.16
N MET A 192 -15.20 5.19 8.19
CA MET A 192 -14.74 4.45 9.36
C MET A 192 -13.83 5.32 10.24
N PRO A 193 -13.99 5.35 11.58
CA PRO A 193 -13.09 6.07 12.46
C PRO A 193 -11.67 5.46 12.45
N ALA A 194 -10.65 6.32 12.39
CA ALA A 194 -9.28 5.88 12.22
C ALA A 194 -8.27 6.78 12.98
N LEU A 195 -7.31 6.14 13.66
CA LEU A 195 -6.12 6.80 14.20
C LEU A 195 -4.93 6.59 13.25
N HIS A 196 -4.47 7.67 12.65
CA HIS A 196 -3.30 7.68 11.77
C HIS A 196 -2.02 7.98 12.58
N THR A 197 -1.41 6.93 13.12
CA THR A 197 -0.31 7.04 14.10
C THR A 197 1.02 7.50 13.49
N GLY A 198 1.20 7.33 12.19
CA GLY A 198 2.47 7.56 11.50
C GLY A 198 3.55 6.52 11.82
N GLY A 199 3.19 5.39 12.44
CA GLY A 199 4.07 4.27 12.74
C GLY A 199 5.01 4.52 13.93
N GLY A 200 5.77 3.49 14.30
CA GLY A 200 6.60 3.46 15.51
C GLY A 200 7.61 4.61 15.64
N ARG A 201 8.10 5.16 14.52
CA ARG A 201 9.03 6.31 14.50
C ARG A 201 8.36 7.65 14.91
N ILE A 202 7.04 7.79 14.74
CA ILE A 202 6.32 9.05 15.00
C ILE A 202 5.64 9.02 16.37
N LEU A 203 4.77 8.02 16.61
CA LEU A 203 4.02 7.94 17.87
C LEU A 203 4.74 7.12 18.95
N GLY A 204 5.62 6.18 18.56
CA GLY A 204 6.25 5.21 19.46
C GLY A 204 5.44 3.91 19.57
N THR A 205 6.09 2.75 19.44
CA THR A 205 5.41 1.43 19.44
C THR A 205 4.48 1.22 20.64
N ARG A 206 4.94 1.55 21.86
CA ARG A 206 4.11 1.42 23.07
C ARG A 206 2.85 2.28 23.03
N ARG A 207 2.92 3.53 22.55
CA ARG A 207 1.73 4.39 22.42
C ARG A 207 0.75 3.91 21.35
N ILE A 208 1.23 3.14 20.36
CA ILE A 208 0.36 2.49 19.37
C ILE A 208 -0.35 1.28 20.00
N LEU A 209 0.29 0.56 20.92
CA LEU A 209 -0.37 -0.46 21.75
C LEU A 209 -1.37 0.17 22.73
N ASP A 210 -0.98 1.23 23.44
CA ASP A 210 -1.87 1.98 24.33
C ASP A 210 -3.14 2.46 23.57
N ALA A 211 -2.99 2.88 22.31
CA ALA A 211 -4.10 3.28 21.46
C ALA A 211 -4.95 2.10 20.93
N LEU A 212 -4.35 0.97 20.58
CA LEU A 212 -5.08 -0.26 20.19
C LEU A 212 -6.00 -0.73 21.33
N GLU A 213 -5.47 -0.76 22.55
CA GLU A 213 -6.17 -1.22 23.76
C GLU A 213 -7.24 -0.20 24.21
N LEU A 214 -6.88 1.08 24.32
CA LEU A 214 -7.79 2.15 24.77
C LEU A 214 -8.94 2.41 23.79
N LEU A 215 -8.67 2.37 22.49
CA LEU A 215 -9.66 2.67 21.44
C LEU A 215 -10.36 1.41 20.91
N LYS A 216 -10.03 0.21 21.45
CA LYS A 216 -10.58 -1.09 21.02
C LYS A 216 -10.44 -1.31 19.51
N GLY A 217 -9.23 -1.10 18.99
CA GLY A 217 -8.93 -1.13 17.56
C GLY A 217 -9.21 -2.50 16.92
N SER A 218 -10.28 -2.60 16.15
CA SER A 218 -10.69 -3.83 15.44
C SER A 218 -9.87 -4.10 14.16
N VAL A 219 -9.23 -3.06 13.62
CA VAL A 219 -8.37 -3.13 12.43
C VAL A 219 -7.00 -2.52 12.71
N LEU A 220 -5.93 -3.22 12.35
CA LEU A 220 -4.55 -2.73 12.39
C LEU A 220 -3.94 -2.77 10.98
N THR A 221 -3.25 -1.71 10.55
CA THR A 221 -2.40 -1.75 9.34
C THR A 221 -0.93 -1.53 9.64
N ALA A 222 -0.04 -2.37 9.10
CA ALA A 222 1.39 -2.35 9.40
C ALA A 222 2.25 -3.01 8.29
N THR A 223 3.57 -2.85 8.34
CA THR A 223 4.47 -3.74 7.57
C THR A 223 4.65 -5.07 8.33
N PRO A 224 4.93 -6.22 7.66
CA PRO A 224 5.02 -7.52 8.33
C PRO A 224 5.99 -7.56 9.53
N SER A 225 7.23 -7.07 9.35
CA SER A 225 8.23 -7.00 10.44
C SER A 225 7.78 -6.08 11.60
N TYR A 226 7.12 -4.96 11.30
CA TYR A 226 6.64 -4.05 12.35
C TYR A 226 5.43 -4.61 13.10
N ALA A 227 4.51 -5.30 12.41
CA ALA A 227 3.40 -6.02 13.04
C ALA A 227 3.92 -7.09 14.01
N TYR A 228 4.91 -7.88 13.58
CA TYR A 228 5.55 -8.89 14.41
C TYR A 228 6.24 -8.29 15.65
N HIS A 229 7.03 -7.22 15.49
CA HIS A 229 7.64 -6.47 16.60
C HIS A 229 6.60 -5.94 17.60
N LEU A 230 5.55 -5.28 17.11
CA LEU A 230 4.47 -4.70 17.92
C LEU A 230 3.70 -5.77 18.70
N LEU A 231 3.31 -6.87 18.06
CA LEU A 231 2.59 -7.97 18.70
C LEU A 231 3.45 -8.71 19.74
N ARG A 232 4.77 -8.80 19.53
CA ARG A 232 5.68 -9.32 20.56
C ARG A 232 5.79 -8.40 21.77
N MET A 233 5.80 -7.09 21.57
CA MET A 233 5.73 -6.12 22.66
C MET A 233 4.40 -6.27 23.43
N ALA A 234 3.27 -6.39 22.72
CA ALA A 234 1.95 -6.65 23.33
C ALA A 234 1.94 -7.89 24.23
N VAL A 235 2.40 -9.03 23.72
CA VAL A 235 2.54 -10.28 24.48
C VAL A 235 3.47 -10.14 25.69
N SER A 236 4.57 -9.38 25.57
CA SER A 236 5.51 -9.16 26.68
C SER A 236 4.99 -8.20 27.77
N GLU A 237 4.06 -7.31 27.42
CA GLU A 237 3.41 -6.37 28.34
C GLU A 237 2.06 -6.90 28.87
N GLY A 238 1.58 -8.05 28.38
CA GLY A 238 0.31 -8.66 28.79
C GLY A 238 -0.93 -7.91 28.30
N ARG A 239 -0.85 -7.24 27.14
CA ARG A 239 -1.93 -6.41 26.57
C ARG A 239 -3.12 -7.24 26.06
N ASP A 240 -4.31 -6.69 26.20
CA ASP A 240 -5.53 -7.23 25.60
C ASP A 240 -5.76 -6.61 24.21
N LEU A 241 -5.72 -7.45 23.18
CA LEU A 241 -6.03 -7.10 21.80
C LEU A 241 -7.25 -7.88 21.26
N SER A 242 -8.09 -8.45 22.12
CA SER A 242 -9.25 -9.29 21.75
C SER A 242 -10.27 -8.63 20.81
N HIS A 243 -10.29 -7.30 20.72
CA HIS A 243 -11.11 -6.55 19.75
C HIS A 243 -10.57 -6.62 18.31
N LEU A 244 -9.27 -6.90 18.11
CA LEU A 244 -8.60 -6.89 16.82
C LEU A 244 -8.98 -8.12 15.98
N HIS A 245 -9.82 -7.95 14.96
CA HIS A 245 -10.23 -9.02 14.04
C HIS A 245 -9.65 -8.90 12.62
N THR A 246 -8.90 -7.83 12.30
CA THR A 246 -8.27 -7.71 10.97
C THR A 246 -6.90 -7.03 11.04
N LEU A 247 -5.89 -7.71 10.50
CA LEU A 247 -4.52 -7.20 10.35
C LEU A 247 -4.20 -7.12 8.86
N ILE A 248 -4.12 -5.90 8.34
CA ILE A 248 -3.77 -5.61 6.94
C ILE A 248 -2.27 -5.34 6.87
N MET A 249 -1.54 -6.13 6.09
CA MET A 249 -0.10 -5.94 5.90
C MET A 249 0.26 -5.55 4.47
N GLY A 250 1.27 -4.70 4.32
CA GLY A 250 1.75 -4.24 3.02
C GLY A 250 3.14 -3.62 3.10
N GLY A 251 3.68 -3.26 1.93
CA GLY A 251 5.00 -2.63 1.79
C GLY A 251 6.20 -3.58 1.81
N ASP A 252 6.04 -4.83 2.27
CA ASP A 252 7.00 -5.92 2.11
C ASP A 252 6.27 -7.28 2.04
N ARG A 253 6.96 -8.35 1.60
CA ARG A 253 6.41 -9.71 1.50
C ARG A 253 6.08 -10.28 2.88
N LEU A 254 4.94 -10.97 2.97
CA LEU A 254 4.58 -11.86 4.08
C LEU A 254 4.90 -13.33 3.72
N PRO A 255 5.93 -13.96 4.30
CA PRO A 255 6.12 -15.41 4.21
C PRO A 255 5.12 -16.15 5.10
N GLU A 256 4.71 -17.35 4.71
CA GLU A 256 3.70 -18.14 5.44
C GLU A 256 4.13 -18.45 6.89
N GLY A 257 5.41 -18.75 7.12
CA GLY A 257 5.95 -18.92 8.48
C GLY A 257 5.89 -17.66 9.34
N LEU A 258 5.95 -16.46 8.74
CA LEU A 258 5.75 -15.19 9.45
C LEU A 258 4.25 -14.94 9.72
N LYS A 259 3.36 -15.29 8.77
CA LYS A 259 1.89 -15.28 9.00
C LYS A 259 1.53 -16.18 10.19
N GLY A 260 2.08 -17.40 10.25
CA GLY A 260 1.92 -18.32 11.39
C GLY A 260 2.43 -17.76 12.72
N LYS A 261 3.63 -17.17 12.74
CA LYS A 261 4.17 -16.48 13.93
C LYS A 261 3.30 -15.32 14.40
N ILE A 262 2.75 -14.54 13.48
CA ILE A 262 1.85 -13.42 13.76
C ILE A 262 0.51 -13.91 14.35
N LEU A 263 -0.09 -14.95 13.75
CA LEU A 263 -1.31 -15.59 14.25
C LEU A 263 -1.16 -16.13 15.68
N GLU A 264 -0.03 -16.76 16.01
CA GLU A 264 0.27 -17.23 17.38
C GLU A 264 0.33 -16.08 18.39
N LEU A 265 0.99 -14.96 18.05
CA LEU A 265 1.05 -13.78 18.92
C LEU A 265 -0.33 -13.12 19.11
N LEU A 266 -1.17 -13.11 18.07
CA LEU A 266 -2.54 -12.62 18.14
C LEU A 266 -3.38 -13.44 19.13
N ARG A 267 -3.36 -14.79 19.03
CA ARG A 267 -4.04 -15.66 20.03
C ARG A 267 -3.56 -15.37 21.45
N ARG A 268 -2.26 -15.17 21.64
CA ARG A 268 -1.65 -14.83 22.95
C ARG A 268 -2.01 -13.44 23.48
N CYS A 269 -2.59 -12.56 22.66
CA CYS A 269 -3.20 -11.29 23.06
C CYS A 269 -4.75 -11.36 23.10
N GLY A 270 -5.34 -12.55 23.06
CA GLY A 270 -6.80 -12.76 23.08
C GLY A 270 -7.50 -12.64 21.71
N ALA A 271 -6.77 -12.40 20.63
CA ALA A 271 -7.32 -12.24 19.28
C ALA A 271 -7.28 -13.56 18.50
N GLU A 272 -8.36 -14.36 18.57
CA GLU A 272 -8.36 -15.75 18.07
C GLU A 272 -8.77 -15.95 16.60
N GLU A 273 -9.58 -15.06 16.02
CA GLU A 273 -10.15 -15.20 14.66
C GLU A 273 -9.81 -13.98 13.77
N VAL A 274 -8.52 -13.67 13.68
CA VAL A 274 -8.03 -12.49 12.95
C VAL A 274 -7.86 -12.78 11.46
N ALA A 275 -8.49 -11.97 10.61
CA ALA A 275 -8.19 -11.94 9.18
C ALA A 275 -6.81 -11.31 8.96
N VAL A 276 -5.80 -12.12 8.65
CA VAL A 276 -4.41 -11.67 8.44
C VAL A 276 -4.13 -11.58 6.94
N ALA A 277 -4.33 -10.38 6.38
CA ALA A 277 -4.37 -10.14 4.94
C ALA A 277 -3.07 -9.52 4.39
N SER A 278 -2.56 -10.10 3.31
CA SER A 278 -1.50 -9.50 2.49
C SER A 278 -2.08 -8.47 1.51
N THR A 279 -1.30 -7.41 1.24
CA THR A 279 -1.57 -6.43 0.19
C THR A 279 -0.33 -6.19 -0.67
N TYR A 280 -0.53 -6.15 -1.98
CA TYR A 280 0.48 -5.74 -2.95
C TYR A 280 0.12 -4.36 -3.51
N GLY A 281 1.12 -3.50 -3.70
CA GLY A 281 0.92 -2.15 -4.24
C GLY A 281 2.23 -1.40 -4.39
N PHE A 282 2.29 -0.49 -5.36
CA PHE A 282 3.50 0.27 -5.68
C PHE A 282 3.14 1.70 -6.08
N THR A 283 3.99 2.66 -5.72
CA THR A 283 3.61 4.09 -5.69
C THR A 283 3.37 4.65 -7.08
N GLU A 284 4.10 4.14 -8.07
CA GLU A 284 3.95 4.41 -9.51
C GLU A 284 2.57 3.98 -10.03
N GLY A 285 2.02 2.88 -9.51
CA GLY A 285 0.73 2.31 -9.93
C GLY A 285 -0.50 2.98 -9.30
N LYS A 286 -0.30 3.89 -8.34
CA LYS A 286 -1.35 4.61 -7.58
C LYS A 286 -2.34 3.72 -6.80
N LEU A 287 -2.11 2.41 -6.78
CA LEU A 287 -3.08 1.40 -6.35
C LEU A 287 -2.43 0.32 -5.48
N ALA A 288 -3.25 -0.24 -4.59
CA ALA A 288 -2.94 -1.42 -3.83
C ALA A 288 -4.13 -2.39 -3.94
N TRP A 289 -3.83 -3.68 -3.89
CA TRP A 289 -4.75 -4.78 -4.09
C TRP A 289 -4.55 -5.80 -2.96
N SER A 290 -5.62 -6.45 -2.52
CA SER A 290 -5.60 -7.37 -1.38
C SER A 290 -6.12 -8.76 -1.74
N GLU A 291 -5.76 -9.75 -0.94
CA GLU A 291 -6.56 -10.97 -0.85
C GLU A 291 -7.93 -10.69 -0.19
N CYS A 292 -8.90 -11.59 -0.35
CA CYS A 292 -10.23 -11.41 0.26
C CYS A 292 -10.26 -11.83 1.74
N ARG A 293 -11.23 -11.33 2.53
CA ARG A 293 -11.37 -11.69 3.96
C ARG A 293 -11.38 -13.20 4.20
N ALA A 294 -12.14 -13.95 3.39
CA ALA A 294 -12.23 -15.41 3.47
C ALA A 294 -10.87 -16.11 3.26
N SER A 295 -10.01 -15.56 2.40
CA SER A 295 -8.62 -16.01 2.21
C SER A 295 -7.74 -15.66 3.42
N ALA A 296 -7.85 -14.41 3.91
CA ALA A 296 -7.08 -13.89 5.03
C ALA A 296 -7.39 -14.59 6.37
N LEU A 297 -8.62 -15.09 6.55
CA LEU A 297 -9.04 -15.94 7.67
C LEU A 297 -8.58 -17.41 7.51
N SER A 298 -8.32 -17.86 6.28
CA SER A 298 -7.94 -19.25 6.02
C SER A 298 -6.48 -19.54 6.40
N LYS A 299 -6.23 -20.82 6.68
CA LYS A 299 -4.89 -21.42 6.72
C LYS A 299 -4.52 -22.10 5.39
N GLU A 300 -5.22 -21.75 4.32
CA GLU A 300 -4.98 -22.27 2.98
C GLU A 300 -4.08 -21.34 2.17
N LYS A 301 -3.90 -21.63 0.87
CA LYS A 301 -3.21 -20.73 -0.05
C LYS A 301 -4.02 -19.46 -0.25
N SER A 302 -3.33 -18.32 -0.31
CA SER A 302 -3.98 -17.03 -0.57
C SER A 302 -4.73 -17.00 -1.90
N SER A 303 -5.86 -16.28 -1.95
CA SER A 303 -6.68 -16.08 -3.15
C SER A 303 -5.96 -15.42 -4.33
N GLY A 304 -4.80 -14.83 -4.08
CA GLY A 304 -4.21 -13.80 -4.93
C GLY A 304 -4.86 -12.43 -4.68
N TYR A 305 -4.21 -11.38 -5.20
CA TYR A 305 -4.62 -10.00 -5.02
C TYR A 305 -5.69 -9.62 -6.06
N HIS A 306 -6.87 -9.16 -5.63
CA HIS A 306 -7.97 -8.84 -6.55
C HIS A 306 -7.75 -7.48 -7.23
N LEU A 307 -7.81 -7.46 -8.56
CA LEU A 307 -7.51 -6.28 -9.39
C LEU A 307 -8.74 -5.39 -9.63
N PHE A 308 -8.50 -4.16 -10.08
CA PHE A 308 -9.50 -3.14 -10.39
C PHE A 308 -9.48 -2.82 -11.90
N PRO A 309 -10.01 -3.69 -12.77
CA PRO A 309 -9.84 -3.61 -14.23
C PRO A 309 -10.44 -2.36 -14.92
N ASP A 310 -11.16 -1.49 -14.22
CA ASP A 310 -11.59 -0.16 -14.65
C ASP A 310 -10.61 0.98 -14.26
N MET A 311 -9.54 0.67 -13.53
CA MET A 311 -8.49 1.59 -13.07
C MET A 311 -7.08 1.27 -13.60
N GLU A 312 -6.84 0.03 -14.03
CA GLU A 312 -5.59 -0.39 -14.65
C GLU A 312 -5.78 -1.47 -15.73
N ILE A 313 -4.74 -1.66 -16.55
CA ILE A 313 -4.43 -2.93 -17.21
C ILE A 313 -3.15 -3.47 -16.56
N ILE A 314 -3.18 -4.74 -16.15
CA ILE A 314 -1.98 -5.51 -15.83
C ILE A 314 -1.69 -6.47 -16.99
N GLU A 315 -0.46 -6.46 -17.47
CA GLU A 315 0.13 -7.50 -18.31
C GLU A 315 1.14 -8.30 -17.48
N ILE A 316 1.26 -9.59 -17.75
CA ILE A 316 2.46 -10.37 -17.38
C ILE A 316 3.29 -10.53 -18.65
N VAL A 317 4.59 -10.27 -18.57
CA VAL A 317 5.52 -10.37 -19.71
C VAL A 317 6.73 -11.23 -19.37
N ASP A 318 7.28 -11.90 -20.39
CA ASP A 318 8.61 -12.48 -20.32
C ASP A 318 9.65 -11.34 -20.12
N PRO A 319 10.47 -11.37 -19.05
CA PRO A 319 11.37 -10.26 -18.73
C PRO A 319 12.50 -10.05 -19.75
N GLU A 320 12.86 -11.06 -20.55
CA GLU A 320 13.93 -10.94 -21.55
C GLU A 320 13.41 -10.40 -22.89
N SER A 321 12.41 -11.06 -23.50
CA SER A 321 11.89 -10.68 -24.82
C SER A 321 10.77 -9.62 -24.78
N GLY A 322 10.20 -9.35 -23.60
CA GLY A 322 9.10 -8.39 -23.43
C GLY A 322 7.77 -8.84 -24.08
N LYS A 323 7.66 -10.11 -24.47
CA LYS A 323 6.41 -10.69 -24.97
C LYS A 323 5.43 -10.83 -23.82
N ARG A 324 4.17 -10.48 -24.06
CA ARG A 324 3.08 -10.78 -23.13
C ARG A 324 2.85 -12.30 -23.07
N LEU A 325 2.67 -12.80 -21.85
CA LEU A 325 2.39 -14.20 -21.53
C LEU A 325 0.89 -14.43 -21.34
N GLU A 326 0.48 -15.70 -21.34
CA GLU A 326 -0.91 -16.13 -21.15
C GLU A 326 -1.30 -16.16 -19.66
N PRO A 327 -2.62 -16.18 -19.32
CA PRO A 327 -3.08 -16.29 -17.94
C PRO A 327 -2.51 -17.52 -17.23
N GLY A 328 -2.10 -17.34 -15.96
CA GLY A 328 -1.44 -18.36 -15.15
C GLY A 328 0.08 -18.49 -15.31
N GLU A 329 0.71 -17.90 -16.34
CA GLU A 329 2.17 -18.02 -16.55
C GLU A 329 3.00 -17.10 -15.64
N ASP A 330 4.19 -17.56 -15.24
CA ASP A 330 5.16 -16.79 -14.46
C ASP A 330 5.82 -15.69 -15.32
N GLY A 331 5.92 -14.46 -14.80
CA GLY A 331 6.62 -13.37 -15.51
C GLY A 331 6.64 -12.04 -14.78
N GLU A 332 7.17 -11.00 -15.44
CA GLU A 332 7.23 -9.64 -14.90
C GLU A 332 5.89 -8.91 -15.03
N LEU A 333 5.49 -8.22 -13.97
CA LEU A 333 4.33 -7.34 -13.96
C LEU A 333 4.60 -6.05 -14.73
N VAL A 334 3.71 -5.78 -15.69
CA VAL A 334 3.66 -4.53 -16.45
C VAL A 334 2.32 -3.85 -16.24
N TYR A 335 2.35 -2.58 -15.84
CA TYR A 335 1.20 -1.79 -15.45
C TYR A 335 0.86 -0.69 -16.46
N THR A 336 -0.42 -0.47 -16.73
CA THR A 336 -0.93 0.69 -17.46
C THR A 336 -2.07 1.34 -16.69
N SER A 337 -1.95 2.63 -16.39
CA SER A 337 -3.00 3.45 -15.80
C SER A 337 -4.23 3.54 -16.72
N LEU A 338 -5.44 3.39 -16.18
CA LEU A 338 -6.69 3.74 -16.88
C LEU A 338 -7.41 4.90 -16.18
N GLU A 339 -7.79 5.91 -16.96
CA GLU A 339 -8.59 7.06 -16.50
C GLU A 339 -8.00 7.79 -15.28
N TRP A 340 -6.67 7.97 -15.23
CA TRP A 340 -6.01 8.88 -14.27
C TRP A 340 -5.71 10.24 -14.94
N ARG A 341 -5.21 11.23 -14.21
CA ARG A 341 -4.99 12.61 -14.70
C ARG A 341 -3.68 13.27 -14.23
N GLY A 342 -3.18 12.90 -13.05
CA GLY A 342 -1.84 13.24 -12.57
C GLY A 342 -0.78 12.48 -13.36
N SER A 343 0.33 12.05 -12.75
CA SER A 343 1.30 11.19 -13.44
C SER A 343 0.60 9.95 -14.01
N VAL A 344 0.64 9.80 -15.33
CA VAL A 344 0.11 8.66 -16.08
C VAL A 344 1.26 7.73 -16.44
N LEU A 345 1.02 6.42 -16.43
CA LEU A 345 1.99 5.45 -16.93
C LEU A 345 1.34 4.48 -17.93
N LEU A 346 2.01 4.24 -19.06
CA LEU A 346 1.65 3.22 -20.04
C LEU A 346 2.77 2.18 -20.09
N ARG A 347 2.41 0.90 -19.96
CA ARG A 347 3.32 -0.26 -19.97
C ARG A 347 4.57 -0.06 -19.11
N PHE A 348 4.35 0.38 -17.88
CA PHE A 348 5.39 0.53 -16.87
C PHE A 348 5.84 -0.84 -16.35
N ARG A 349 7.10 -1.19 -16.64
CA ARG A 349 7.81 -2.33 -16.06
C ARG A 349 8.13 -2.02 -14.60
N THR A 350 7.46 -2.70 -13.65
CA THR A 350 7.78 -2.52 -12.22
C THR A 350 9.07 -3.25 -11.83
N GLY A 351 9.49 -4.23 -12.64
CA GLY A 351 10.54 -5.16 -12.26
C GLY A 351 10.11 -6.14 -11.17
N ASP A 352 8.81 -6.37 -10.95
CA ASP A 352 8.31 -7.38 -10.00
C ASP A 352 7.85 -8.64 -10.75
N ILE A 353 8.42 -9.78 -10.41
CA ILE A 353 8.11 -11.10 -10.96
C ILE A 353 6.98 -11.73 -10.15
N VAL A 354 5.93 -12.17 -10.83
CA VAL A 354 4.72 -12.77 -10.27
C VAL A 354 4.72 -14.26 -10.58
N LYS A 355 4.50 -15.09 -9.56
CA LYS A 355 4.31 -16.54 -9.70
C LYS A 355 2.83 -16.89 -9.85
N GLY A 356 2.50 -17.70 -10.85
CA GLY A 356 1.11 -18.03 -11.22
C GLY A 356 0.36 -16.90 -11.96
N GLY A 357 1.08 -15.88 -12.43
CA GLY A 357 0.57 -14.84 -13.34
C GLY A 357 -0.72 -14.13 -12.88
N ILE A 358 -1.69 -14.08 -13.80
CA ILE A 358 -3.05 -13.58 -13.57
C ILE A 358 -4.05 -14.73 -13.74
N ASP A 359 -4.91 -14.92 -12.74
CA ASP A 359 -6.09 -15.77 -12.79
C ASP A 359 -7.33 -14.96 -13.20
N LEU A 360 -8.09 -15.48 -14.16
CA LEU A 360 -9.32 -14.86 -14.70
C LEU A 360 -10.61 -15.57 -14.25
N SER A 361 -10.49 -16.61 -13.42
CA SER A 361 -11.63 -17.35 -12.85
C SER A 361 -12.22 -16.64 -11.63
N PRO A 362 -13.52 -16.83 -11.32
CA PRO A 362 -14.12 -16.32 -10.08
C PRO A 362 -13.37 -16.82 -8.84
N CYS A 363 -13.21 -15.96 -7.84
CA CYS A 363 -12.46 -16.29 -6.62
C CYS A 363 -13.10 -17.48 -5.88
N PRO A 364 -12.37 -18.59 -5.62
CA PRO A 364 -12.94 -19.74 -4.93
C PRO A 364 -13.35 -19.42 -3.48
N TYR A 365 -12.70 -18.43 -2.86
CA TYR A 365 -12.95 -18.01 -1.48
C TYR A 365 -14.11 -17.02 -1.30
N CYS A 366 -14.43 -16.19 -2.30
CA CYS A 366 -15.44 -15.12 -2.15
C CYS A 366 -16.36 -14.88 -3.36
N GLY A 367 -16.27 -15.69 -4.41
CA GLY A 367 -17.14 -15.65 -5.60
C GLY A 367 -16.95 -14.46 -6.57
N ARG A 368 -16.17 -13.45 -6.19
CA ARG A 368 -15.89 -12.24 -6.99
C ARG A 368 -15.24 -12.59 -8.34
N THR A 369 -15.63 -11.89 -9.40
CA THR A 369 -15.31 -12.19 -10.80
C THR A 369 -14.22 -11.31 -11.42
N VAL A 370 -13.64 -10.39 -10.65
CA VAL A 370 -12.47 -9.61 -11.08
C VAL A 370 -11.22 -10.50 -11.22
N PRO A 371 -10.29 -10.17 -12.14
CA PRO A 371 -8.99 -10.83 -12.24
C PRO A 371 -8.23 -10.79 -10.90
N ARG A 372 -7.45 -11.83 -10.64
CA ARG A 372 -6.60 -11.97 -9.44
C ARG A 372 -5.15 -12.16 -9.83
N LEU A 373 -4.25 -11.44 -9.18
CA LEU A 373 -2.81 -11.54 -9.38
C LEU A 373 -2.22 -12.60 -8.42
N GLY A 374 -1.26 -13.39 -8.89
CA GLY A 374 -0.54 -14.36 -8.07
C GLY A 374 0.01 -13.77 -6.76
N ALA A 375 -0.19 -14.47 -5.64
CA ALA A 375 0.16 -13.97 -4.31
C ALA A 375 1.68 -13.88 -4.07
N GLU A 376 2.44 -14.78 -4.71
CA GLU A 376 3.90 -14.84 -4.61
C GLU A 376 4.56 -13.90 -5.62
N ILE A 377 5.06 -12.77 -5.11
CA ILE A 377 5.72 -11.73 -5.89
C ILE A 377 7.14 -11.50 -5.33
N THR A 378 8.13 -11.37 -6.21
CA THR A 378 9.53 -11.08 -5.89
C THR A 378 10.09 -10.01 -6.83
N ARG A 379 11.09 -9.23 -6.43
CA ARG A 379 11.59 -8.14 -7.28
C ARG A 379 12.82 -8.55 -8.10
N ALA A 380 12.76 -8.37 -9.42
CA ALA A 380 13.85 -8.56 -10.37
C ALA A 380 15.08 -7.68 -10.08
N SER A 381 14.94 -6.59 -9.32
CA SER A 381 16.08 -5.80 -8.80
C SER A 381 16.66 -6.36 -7.50
N GLN A 382 15.87 -7.04 -6.64
CA GLN A 382 16.41 -7.81 -5.52
C GLN A 382 17.12 -9.08 -6.02
N TYR A 383 16.60 -9.67 -7.10
CA TYR A 383 17.40 -10.53 -7.98
C TYR A 383 18.67 -9.78 -8.40
N LYS A 384 18.65 -8.74 -9.24
CA LYS A 384 19.90 -8.12 -9.77
C LYS A 384 20.92 -7.62 -8.73
N GLU A 385 20.50 -7.15 -7.55
CA GLU A 385 21.42 -6.76 -6.45
C GLU A 385 22.13 -7.97 -5.82
N PHE A 386 21.48 -9.15 -5.76
CA PHE A 386 21.97 -10.34 -5.07
C PHE A 386 21.97 -11.61 -5.96
N GLN A 387 21.94 -11.45 -7.28
CA GLN A 387 21.39 -12.46 -8.21
C GLN A 387 22.16 -13.77 -8.22
N LEU A 388 23.44 -13.64 -7.87
CA LEU A 388 24.55 -14.53 -8.19
C LEU A 388 25.75 -14.01 -7.37
N THR A 389 25.54 -13.69 -6.09
CA THR A 389 26.63 -13.20 -5.23
C THR A 389 27.68 -14.30 -5.12
N LYS A 390 28.89 -14.05 -5.65
CA LYS A 390 29.92 -15.09 -5.85
C LYS A 390 30.68 -15.44 -4.57
N LEU A 391 29.95 -15.89 -3.55
CA LEU A 391 30.50 -16.27 -2.25
C LEU A 391 31.37 -17.51 -2.39
N LYS A 392 32.68 -17.35 -2.12
CA LYS A 392 33.71 -18.42 -2.18
C LYS A 392 33.77 -19.18 -3.53
N GLY A 393 33.26 -18.57 -4.60
CA GLY A 393 33.24 -19.14 -5.95
C GLY A 393 31.86 -19.61 -6.42
N THR A 394 31.00 -20.02 -5.50
CA THR A 394 29.60 -20.44 -5.75
C THR A 394 28.71 -19.22 -5.97
N LEU A 395 27.63 -19.37 -6.73
CA LEU A 395 26.68 -18.33 -7.07
C LEU A 395 25.41 -18.52 -6.24
N VAL A 396 25.15 -17.62 -5.29
CA VAL A 396 24.10 -17.80 -4.27
C VAL A 396 22.93 -16.85 -4.51
N ASP A 397 21.70 -17.37 -4.52
CA ASP A 397 20.49 -16.55 -4.43
C ASP A 397 20.16 -16.21 -2.97
N LEU A 398 20.52 -15.00 -2.56
CA LEU A 398 20.26 -14.52 -1.20
C LEU A 398 18.79 -14.12 -0.99
N ASN A 399 17.94 -14.10 -2.02
CA ASN A 399 16.51 -13.80 -1.87
C ASN A 399 15.77 -14.93 -1.14
N ALA A 400 16.22 -16.19 -1.28
CA ALA A 400 15.70 -17.33 -0.56
C ALA A 400 15.85 -17.21 0.98
N LEU A 401 16.85 -16.46 1.46
CA LEU A 401 17.03 -16.22 2.91
C LEU A 401 15.82 -15.55 3.57
N TYR A 402 15.11 -14.68 2.86
CA TYR A 402 14.01 -13.92 3.45
C TYR A 402 12.83 -14.80 3.91
N PRO A 403 12.22 -15.64 3.06
CA PRO A 403 11.17 -16.56 3.52
C PRO A 403 11.68 -17.61 4.51
N LEU A 404 12.90 -18.14 4.31
CA LEU A 404 13.49 -19.16 5.19
C LEU A 404 13.68 -18.65 6.63
N LEU A 405 14.46 -17.59 6.81
CA LEU A 405 14.83 -17.09 8.15
C LEU A 405 13.69 -16.38 8.85
N SER A 406 12.87 -15.62 8.11
CA SER A 406 11.69 -14.95 8.70
C SER A 406 10.62 -15.98 9.11
N GLY A 407 10.51 -17.10 8.39
CA GLY A 407 9.62 -18.21 8.75
C GLY A 407 10.15 -19.12 9.87
N HIS A 408 11.47 -19.20 10.07
CA HIS A 408 12.09 -20.18 10.97
C HIS A 408 11.64 -20.04 12.44
N LYS A 409 11.06 -21.10 13.01
CA LYS A 409 10.41 -21.13 14.35
C LYS A 409 11.28 -20.53 15.48
N ASP A 410 12.58 -20.82 15.46
CA ASP A 410 13.55 -20.47 16.52
C ASP A 410 14.36 -19.20 16.22
N VAL A 411 14.07 -18.52 15.11
CA VAL A 411 14.62 -17.20 14.80
C VAL A 411 13.54 -16.16 15.05
N LEU A 412 13.81 -15.24 15.98
CA LEU A 412 12.95 -14.09 16.21
C LEU A 412 13.20 -13.02 15.15
N GLU A 413 14.46 -12.63 14.97
CA GLU A 413 14.88 -11.63 13.99
C GLU A 413 16.23 -12.01 13.39
N TRP A 414 16.47 -11.54 12.16
CA TRP A 414 17.71 -11.80 11.43
C TRP A 414 18.15 -10.62 10.55
N GLN A 415 19.46 -10.48 10.36
CA GLN A 415 20.08 -9.57 9.40
C GLN A 415 21.31 -10.25 8.78
N LEU A 416 21.44 -10.17 7.46
CA LEU A 416 22.63 -10.59 6.73
C LEU A 416 23.61 -9.42 6.56
N GLU A 417 24.87 -9.64 6.93
CA GLU A 417 25.98 -8.74 6.67
C GLU A 417 27.01 -9.47 5.78
N ILE A 418 27.24 -8.96 4.58
CA ILE A 418 28.27 -9.43 3.65
C ILE A 418 29.45 -8.45 3.76
N ARG A 419 30.66 -8.96 3.93
CA ARG A 419 31.88 -8.11 3.94
C ARG A 419 33.08 -8.88 3.42
N LYS A 420 34.22 -8.21 3.35
CA LYS A 420 35.52 -8.87 3.15
C LYS A 420 36.13 -9.30 4.48
N HIS A 421 36.78 -10.45 4.51
CA HIS A 421 37.62 -10.83 5.64
C HIS A 421 38.72 -9.76 5.83
N ASN A 422 38.93 -9.33 7.08
CA ASN A 422 39.76 -8.16 7.45
C ASN A 422 39.40 -6.83 6.74
N ASP A 423 38.24 -6.73 6.09
CA ASP A 423 37.84 -5.65 5.17
C ASP A 423 38.80 -5.44 3.96
N ASP A 424 39.63 -6.43 3.63
CA ASP A 424 40.58 -6.38 2.50
C ASP A 424 39.88 -6.66 1.15
N PRO A 425 39.95 -5.75 0.14
CA PRO A 425 39.36 -5.96 -1.18
C PRO A 425 39.71 -7.29 -1.89
N TYR A 426 40.85 -7.90 -1.57
CA TYR A 426 41.39 -9.08 -2.23
C TYR A 426 41.15 -10.39 -1.46
N ASP A 427 40.75 -10.33 -0.19
CA ASP A 427 40.49 -11.51 0.65
C ASP A 427 39.09 -12.11 0.35
N LEU A 428 38.73 -13.19 1.05
CA LEU A 428 37.48 -13.92 0.89
C LEU A 428 36.27 -13.12 1.39
N ASP A 429 35.12 -13.36 0.77
CA ASP A 429 33.84 -12.83 1.22
C ASP A 429 33.36 -13.58 2.49
N GLU A 430 33.16 -12.84 3.59
CA GLU A 430 32.48 -13.34 4.79
C GLU A 430 30.97 -13.15 4.66
N LEU A 431 30.22 -14.23 4.91
CA LEU A 431 28.77 -14.19 5.09
C LEU A 431 28.44 -14.23 6.59
N ILE A 432 28.16 -13.09 7.20
CA ILE A 432 27.87 -12.97 8.64
C ILE A 432 26.36 -12.92 8.84
N LEU A 433 25.81 -13.90 9.53
CA LEU A 433 24.38 -13.98 9.81
C LEU A 433 24.10 -13.56 11.26
N HIS A 434 23.51 -12.38 11.44
CA HIS A 434 23.12 -11.85 12.75
C HIS A 434 21.74 -12.38 13.13
N ILE A 435 21.62 -13.09 14.26
CA ILE A 435 20.38 -13.76 14.70
C ILE A 435 19.98 -13.31 16.11
N SER A 436 18.68 -13.07 16.33
CA SER A 436 18.07 -13.08 17.65
C SER A 436 17.36 -14.44 17.85
N PRO A 437 17.86 -15.32 18.73
CA PRO A 437 17.28 -16.65 18.93
C PRO A 437 15.99 -16.57 19.78
N SER A 438 15.07 -17.51 19.58
CA SER A 438 13.93 -17.73 20.48
C SER A 438 14.39 -18.12 21.90
N GLU A 439 13.57 -17.80 22.90
CA GLU A 439 13.90 -18.07 24.31
C GLU A 439 14.00 -19.57 24.61
N GLY A 440 14.90 -19.94 25.52
CA GLY A 440 15.19 -21.33 25.88
C GLY A 440 16.02 -22.12 24.85
N ILE A 441 16.15 -21.65 23.61
CA ILE A 441 16.88 -22.37 22.55
C ILE A 441 18.40 -22.33 22.77
N SER A 442 19.04 -23.51 22.67
CA SER A 442 20.49 -23.63 22.70
C SER A 442 21.11 -22.98 21.47
N LYS A 443 21.93 -21.95 21.66
CA LYS A 443 22.64 -21.25 20.57
C LYS A 443 23.39 -22.22 19.66
N LYS A 444 24.09 -23.23 20.22
CA LYS A 444 24.83 -24.24 19.46
C LYS A 444 23.93 -25.21 18.67
N TYR A 445 22.69 -25.43 19.11
CA TYR A 445 21.70 -26.18 18.33
C TYR A 445 21.24 -25.35 17.14
N LEU A 446 20.81 -24.10 17.38
CA LEU A 446 20.30 -23.21 16.33
C LEU A 446 21.38 -22.80 15.33
N GLU A 447 22.63 -22.63 15.78
CA GLU A 447 23.80 -22.41 14.92
C GLU A 447 23.92 -23.53 13.89
N LYS A 448 23.95 -24.79 14.35
CA LYS A 448 23.98 -25.95 13.46
C LYS A 448 22.69 -26.10 12.63
N GLU A 449 21.50 -25.87 13.21
CA GLU A 449 20.22 -25.98 12.48
C GLU A 449 20.17 -24.98 11.31
N LEU A 450 20.68 -23.76 11.50
CA LEU A 450 20.78 -22.74 10.46
C LEU A 450 21.92 -23.01 9.47
N GLU A 451 23.05 -23.57 9.91
CA GLU A 451 24.10 -24.06 8.99
C GLU A 451 23.59 -25.17 8.08
N ASP A 452 23.00 -26.24 8.65
CA ASP A 452 22.43 -27.38 7.92
C ASP A 452 21.25 -26.95 7.02
N LEU A 453 20.45 -25.95 7.44
CA LEU A 453 19.36 -25.37 6.65
C LEU A 453 19.91 -24.60 5.45
N LEU A 454 20.81 -23.64 5.66
CA LEU A 454 21.30 -22.77 4.58
C LEU A 454 22.22 -23.52 3.62
N GLN A 455 23.02 -24.46 4.12
CA GLN A 455 23.82 -25.35 3.28
C GLN A 455 22.98 -26.28 2.39
N ARG A 456 21.71 -26.55 2.76
CA ARG A 456 20.76 -27.34 1.97
C ARG A 456 19.93 -26.50 1.00
N GLU A 457 19.39 -25.37 1.45
CA GLU A 457 18.42 -24.57 0.68
C GLU A 457 19.08 -23.50 -0.22
N ILE A 458 20.30 -23.03 0.10
CA ILE A 458 21.02 -22.02 -0.69
C ILE A 458 22.48 -22.42 -1.03
N GLU A 459 22.82 -23.71 -0.87
CA GLU A 459 24.14 -24.31 -1.11
C GLU A 459 25.34 -23.67 -0.37
N VAL A 460 25.11 -22.73 0.56
CA VAL A 460 26.17 -22.01 1.28
C VAL A 460 25.78 -21.79 2.75
N ALA A 461 26.52 -22.43 3.65
CA ALA A 461 26.52 -22.10 5.07
C ALA A 461 27.07 -20.67 5.33
N PRO A 462 26.56 -19.94 6.35
CA PRO A 462 27.16 -18.69 6.80
C PRO A 462 28.60 -18.92 7.28
N THR A 463 29.45 -17.90 7.14
CA THR A 463 30.84 -17.94 7.61
C THR A 463 30.94 -17.73 9.12
N ARG A 464 29.96 -17.05 9.72
CA ARG A 464 29.77 -16.94 11.16
C ARG A 464 28.31 -16.59 11.47
N ILE A 465 27.71 -17.25 12.45
CA ILE A 465 26.45 -16.83 13.06
C ILE A 465 26.77 -15.97 14.30
N VAL A 466 26.10 -14.82 14.44
CA VAL A 466 26.31 -13.88 15.56
C VAL A 466 25.00 -13.69 16.31
N PHE A 467 24.93 -14.26 17.52
CA PHE A 467 23.73 -14.19 18.35
C PHE A 467 23.66 -12.89 19.15
N HIS A 468 22.68 -12.04 18.81
CA HIS A 468 22.34 -10.81 19.51
C HIS A 468 21.22 -11.01 20.54
N THR A 469 21.03 -10.03 21.42
CA THR A 469 19.74 -9.82 22.08
C THR A 469 18.78 -9.13 21.10
N LEU A 470 17.47 -9.36 21.24
CA LEU A 470 16.48 -8.75 20.34
C LEU A 470 16.62 -7.22 20.22
N PRO A 471 16.71 -6.42 21.31
CA PRO A 471 16.79 -4.97 21.18
C PRO A 471 18.01 -4.50 20.38
N ARG A 472 19.13 -5.23 20.49
CA ARG A 472 20.35 -4.94 19.73
C ARG A 472 20.19 -5.23 18.24
N LEU A 473 19.44 -6.27 17.87
CA LEU A 473 19.18 -6.59 16.46
C LEU A 473 18.12 -5.69 15.84
N LEU A 474 17.04 -5.35 16.56
CA LEU A 474 16.05 -4.34 16.12
C LEU A 474 16.71 -2.98 15.85
N GLN A 475 17.64 -2.56 16.73
CA GLN A 475 18.46 -1.36 16.52
C GLN A 475 19.31 -1.45 15.23
N ARG A 476 19.91 -2.61 14.95
CA ARG A 476 20.69 -2.85 13.71
C ARG A 476 19.83 -2.91 12.44
N LEU A 477 18.58 -3.38 12.56
CA LEU A 477 17.61 -3.43 11.45
C LEU A 477 17.04 -2.04 11.12
N GLY A 478 17.07 -1.11 12.07
CA GLY A 478 16.61 0.27 11.91
C GLY A 478 15.10 0.48 12.09
N LEU A 479 14.35 -0.56 12.48
CA LEU A 479 12.89 -0.60 12.55
C LEU A 479 12.25 0.58 13.29
N GLU A 480 12.80 0.95 14.46
CA GLU A 480 12.26 2.04 15.29
C GLU A 480 12.67 3.44 14.79
N ASN A 481 13.90 3.57 14.25
CA ASN A 481 14.55 4.87 14.05
C ASN A 481 14.58 5.34 12.59
N GLN A 482 14.60 4.43 11.61
CA GLN A 482 14.83 4.75 10.20
C GLN A 482 13.59 4.56 9.31
N GLY A 483 12.52 3.96 9.83
CA GLY A 483 11.24 3.78 9.12
C GLY A 483 11.27 2.76 7.96
N LEU A 484 12.43 2.20 7.64
CA LEU A 484 12.64 1.16 6.63
C LEU A 484 13.62 0.13 7.17
N GLU A 485 13.31 -1.15 6.95
CA GLU A 485 14.11 -2.26 7.46
C GLU A 485 15.32 -2.59 6.57
N ARG A 486 16.47 -2.83 7.20
CA ARG A 486 17.73 -3.22 6.55
C ARG A 486 18.10 -4.68 6.84
N ARG A 487 17.35 -5.67 6.30
CA ARG A 487 17.69 -7.10 6.47
C ARG A 487 18.96 -7.55 5.73
N PHE A 488 19.36 -6.84 4.68
CA PHE A 488 20.59 -7.11 3.92
C PHE A 488 21.50 -5.90 3.96
N VAL A 489 22.79 -6.13 4.25
CA VAL A 489 23.84 -5.11 4.27
C VAL A 489 25.07 -5.68 3.57
N ASP A 490 25.51 -5.07 2.48
CA ASP A 490 26.78 -5.38 1.83
C ASP A 490 27.78 -4.25 2.12
N LEU A 491 28.92 -4.64 2.69
CA LEU A 491 30.03 -3.77 3.09
C LEU A 491 31.29 -4.03 2.26
N ARG A 492 31.23 -4.90 1.24
CA ARG A 492 32.38 -5.17 0.37
C ARG A 492 32.75 -3.89 -0.42
N PRO A 493 34.05 -3.61 -0.61
CA PRO A 493 34.48 -2.43 -1.37
C PRO A 493 34.03 -2.54 -2.82
N VAL A 494 33.27 -1.54 -3.29
CA VAL A 494 32.76 -1.47 -4.67
C VAL A 494 33.92 -1.22 -5.63
N GLU A 495 34.03 -2.02 -6.69
CA GLU A 495 35.05 -1.85 -7.74
C GLU A 495 35.07 -0.42 -8.28
N ALA A 496 36.28 0.14 -8.42
CA ALA A 496 36.55 1.50 -8.89
C ALA A 496 36.20 1.68 -10.39
N GLY A 497 34.90 1.69 -10.67
CA GLY A 497 34.30 1.76 -12.00
C GLY A 497 32.77 1.71 -11.98
N LYS A 498 32.14 1.19 -10.92
CA LYS A 498 30.66 1.13 -10.76
C LYS A 498 30.17 2.01 -9.61
N ARG A 499 30.27 3.34 -9.75
CA ARG A 499 29.58 4.27 -8.82
C ARG A 499 28.07 4.26 -9.03
N VAL A 500 27.37 3.27 -8.48
CA VAL A 500 25.97 3.45 -8.06
C VAL A 500 26.00 4.31 -6.80
N ALA A 501 25.26 5.42 -6.78
CA ALA A 501 25.37 6.42 -5.74
C ALA A 501 24.61 6.00 -4.46
N SER A 502 25.25 5.21 -3.60
CA SER A 502 24.79 4.99 -2.23
C SER A 502 25.97 4.88 -1.26
N GLN A 503 25.72 5.27 0.00
CA GLN A 503 26.58 5.01 1.16
C GLN A 503 28.04 5.53 1.11
N ASP A 504 28.23 6.86 1.10
CA ASP A 504 28.95 7.46 2.24
C ASP A 504 28.68 8.96 2.44
N ARG A 505 28.26 9.30 3.66
CA ARG A 505 28.43 10.60 4.34
C ARG A 505 28.25 10.35 5.83
N ARG A 506 29.33 9.95 6.51
CA ARG A 506 29.40 10.06 7.97
C ARG A 506 29.21 11.54 8.34
N VAL A 507 28.29 11.82 9.26
CA VAL A 507 28.25 13.11 9.94
C VAL A 507 29.30 13.04 11.06
N GLU A 508 30.49 13.55 10.79
CA GLU A 508 31.49 13.73 11.84
C GLU A 508 31.05 14.88 12.75
N GLY A 509 30.93 14.59 14.04
CA GLY A 509 30.45 15.54 15.04
C GLY A 509 31.50 16.59 15.39
N GLY A 510 31.60 17.65 14.60
CA GLY A 510 32.37 18.84 14.95
C GLY A 510 31.69 19.60 16.10
N SER A 511 32.26 19.55 17.30
CA SER A 511 31.80 20.31 18.46
C SER A 511 32.21 21.78 18.36
N GLY A 512 31.37 22.61 17.74
CA GLY A 512 31.50 24.06 17.72
C GLY A 512 30.20 24.73 18.19
N GLN A 513 30.23 25.37 19.35
CA GLN A 513 29.19 26.32 19.75
C GLN A 513 29.58 27.70 19.24
N GLU A 514 28.89 28.20 18.22
CA GLU A 514 28.87 29.63 17.89
C GLU A 514 27.42 30.12 18.02
N GLU A 515 27.20 31.10 18.89
CA GLU A 515 25.89 31.68 19.13
C GLU A 515 25.55 32.66 18.00
N MET A 516 24.57 32.31 17.16
CA MET A 516 24.04 33.27 16.17
C MET A 516 23.17 34.32 16.87
N THR A 517 23.80 35.43 17.26
CA THR A 517 23.11 36.68 17.60
C THR A 517 22.27 37.16 16.42
N LEU A 518 20.97 37.35 16.62
CA LEU A 518 20.09 37.99 15.62
C LEU A 518 20.49 39.46 15.46
N GLY A 519 21.07 39.80 14.31
CA GLY A 519 21.32 41.19 13.93
C GLY A 519 20.05 41.85 13.37
N GLU A 520 19.84 43.12 13.73
CA GLU A 520 18.77 43.94 13.18
C GLU A 520 19.04 44.24 11.68
N GLY A 521 17.98 44.34 10.88
CA GLY A 521 18.05 44.60 9.45
C GLY A 521 16.87 45.45 8.97
N ASP A 522 17.17 46.49 8.20
CA ASP A 522 16.25 47.58 7.87
C ASP A 522 15.05 47.19 6.98
N PRO A 523 13.94 47.97 7.02
CA PRO A 523 12.68 47.62 6.38
C PRO A 523 12.67 47.71 4.85
N TRP A 524 11.68 47.03 4.26
CA TRP A 524 11.44 47.00 2.82
C TRP A 524 10.94 48.36 2.28
N PRO A 525 11.31 48.75 1.05
CA PRO A 525 10.93 50.04 0.48
C PRO A 525 9.44 50.10 0.10
N GLU A 526 8.82 51.24 0.35
CA GLU A 526 7.45 51.55 -0.03
C GLU A 526 7.31 51.74 -1.55
N GLY A 527 6.16 51.36 -2.10
CA GLY A 527 5.77 51.57 -3.50
C GLY A 527 4.40 52.24 -3.57
N GLU A 528 4.24 53.18 -4.51
CA GLU A 528 3.15 54.17 -4.51
C GLU A 528 1.75 53.57 -4.74
N ALA A 529 0.74 54.22 -4.17
CA ALA A 529 -0.66 53.80 -4.20
C ALA A 529 -1.46 54.41 -5.37
N ALA A 530 -2.55 53.73 -5.77
CA ALA A 530 -3.56 54.25 -6.69
C ALA A 530 -4.97 53.71 -6.35
N GLU A 531 -5.70 54.48 -5.54
CA GLU A 531 -7.16 54.74 -5.51
C GLU A 531 -8.15 53.68 -6.08
N ASP A 532 -8.90 53.01 -5.17
CA ASP A 532 -10.36 52.69 -5.12
C ASP A 532 -11.12 52.09 -6.35
N GLU A 533 -12.36 51.57 -6.28
CA GLU A 533 -13.39 51.35 -5.22
C GLU A 533 -13.70 49.82 -5.13
N ASP A 534 -14.60 49.22 -4.32
CA ASP A 534 -15.58 49.56 -3.26
C ASP A 534 -15.77 48.30 -2.37
N PHE A 535 -16.19 48.43 -1.10
CA PHE A 535 -16.93 47.38 -0.37
C PHE A 535 -17.65 47.96 0.89
N PRO A 536 -19.00 47.90 0.99
CA PRO A 536 -19.71 48.44 2.13
C PRO A 536 -19.67 47.52 3.36
N SER A 537 -19.20 48.05 4.49
CA SER A 537 -19.43 47.48 5.82
C SER A 537 -20.85 47.78 6.31
N HIS A 538 -21.38 46.98 7.24
CA HIS A 538 -22.04 47.53 8.44
C HIS A 538 -22.08 46.48 9.55
N ALA A 539 -21.74 46.91 10.76
CA ALA A 539 -22.03 46.23 12.01
C ALA A 539 -22.42 47.32 13.02
N ASP A 540 -23.45 47.07 13.82
CA ASP A 540 -23.83 47.93 14.93
C ASP A 540 -24.27 47.08 16.13
N SER A 541 -24.07 47.62 17.31
CA SER A 541 -24.55 47.09 18.60
C SER A 541 -25.07 48.26 19.43
N PRO A 542 -25.79 48.01 20.53
CA PRO A 542 -25.18 48.36 21.81
C PRO A 542 -25.53 47.40 22.95
N VAL A 543 -24.98 47.69 24.14
CA VAL A 543 -25.11 46.90 25.37
C VAL A 543 -25.65 47.76 26.52
N GLU A 544 -26.65 47.25 27.22
CA GLU A 544 -27.04 47.58 28.60
C GLU A 544 -27.42 46.23 29.28
N GLY A 545 -27.33 46.00 30.59
CA GLY A 545 -26.88 46.82 31.71
C GLY A 545 -27.53 46.31 33.02
N GLY A 546 -26.76 45.85 34.00
CA GLY A 546 -27.32 45.27 35.24
C GLY A 546 -26.28 44.69 36.21
N SER A 547 -26.62 44.58 37.50
CA SER A 547 -25.70 44.30 38.61
C SER A 547 -26.33 43.44 39.72
N GLN A 548 -25.51 43.00 40.69
CA GLN A 548 -25.90 42.44 42.01
C GLN A 548 -26.57 41.06 42.01
N ASP A 549 -26.55 40.26 43.09
CA ASP A 549 -25.51 40.00 44.11
C ASP A 549 -25.87 38.67 44.87
N LEU A 550 -24.96 38.18 45.73
CA LEU A 550 -25.19 37.26 46.87
C LEU A 550 -26.15 36.04 46.76
N GLY A 551 -25.57 34.84 46.75
CA GLY A 551 -25.81 33.64 47.60
C GLY A 551 -27.22 33.17 48.07
N GLY A 552 -27.37 31.87 48.37
CA GLY A 552 -28.53 31.37 49.14
C GLY A 552 -28.94 29.92 48.90
N GLU A 553 -28.79 29.10 49.93
CA GLU A 553 -29.07 27.66 50.02
C GLU A 553 -30.55 27.19 49.85
N ASN A 554 -30.72 26.09 49.09
CA ASN A 554 -31.34 24.81 49.54
C ASN A 554 -32.90 24.66 49.66
N THR A 555 -33.33 23.38 49.57
CA THR A 555 -34.69 22.81 49.82
C THR A 555 -35.82 23.18 48.84
N GLN A 556 -36.86 22.35 48.58
CA GLN A 556 -37.10 20.90 48.73
C GLN A 556 -38.35 20.49 47.88
N ALA A 557 -38.50 19.18 47.60
CA ALA A 557 -39.80 18.47 47.46
C ALA A 557 -40.78 18.84 46.30
N SER A 558 -41.69 17.96 45.82
CA SER A 558 -41.76 16.49 45.87
C SER A 558 -42.92 15.91 45.02
N GLN A 559 -42.69 14.73 44.40
CA GLN A 559 -43.69 13.63 44.23
C GLN A 559 -44.93 13.92 43.33
N ALA A 560 -45.75 12.93 42.92
CA ALA A 560 -45.85 11.49 43.23
C ALA A 560 -46.15 10.66 41.93
N GLN A 561 -45.63 9.43 41.71
CA GLN A 561 -46.04 8.09 42.22
C GLN A 561 -47.42 7.61 41.72
N ARG A 562 -47.73 6.31 41.48
CA ARG A 562 -47.01 4.99 41.52
C ARG A 562 -47.82 4.01 40.61
N GLY A 563 -47.27 2.95 40.01
CA GLY A 563 -46.94 1.63 40.62
C GLY A 563 -48.00 0.57 40.21
N ASP A 564 -47.86 -0.75 40.32
CA ASP A 564 -46.72 -1.67 40.59
C ASP A 564 -47.08 -3.07 39.96
N ASP A 565 -46.19 -4.08 40.07
CA ASP A 565 -46.18 -5.49 39.55
C ASP A 565 -47.43 -6.41 39.80
N PRO A 566 -47.58 -7.69 39.29
CA PRO A 566 -46.54 -8.67 38.87
C PRO A 566 -46.83 -9.70 37.71
N GLU A 567 -45.82 -10.56 37.49
CA GLU A 567 -45.71 -11.92 36.89
C GLU A 567 -46.94 -12.68 36.32
N HIS A 568 -46.79 -13.34 35.15
CA HIS A 568 -46.74 -14.83 35.01
C HIS A 568 -46.49 -15.32 33.55
N THR A 569 -46.29 -16.64 33.38
CA THR A 569 -45.74 -17.30 32.16
C THR A 569 -46.81 -18.11 31.33
N PRO A 570 -46.51 -19.01 30.35
CA PRO A 570 -47.28 -19.09 29.10
C PRO A 570 -48.26 -20.29 28.99
N PRO A 571 -49.02 -20.41 27.88
CA PRO A 571 -49.65 -21.66 27.45
C PRO A 571 -48.81 -22.44 26.40
N ALA A 572 -48.98 -23.76 26.38
CA ALA A 572 -48.49 -24.67 25.33
C ALA A 572 -49.62 -25.05 24.35
N GLY A 573 -49.29 -25.71 23.23
CA GLY A 573 -50.26 -26.14 22.20
C GLY A 573 -50.92 -27.50 22.50
N LEU A 574 -51.73 -28.02 21.55
CA LEU A 574 -52.12 -29.43 21.44
C LEU A 574 -52.68 -29.78 20.04
N ASP A 575 -52.19 -30.92 19.53
CA ASP A 575 -52.58 -31.84 18.44
C ASP A 575 -53.92 -31.70 17.68
N ARG A 576 -53.92 -32.04 16.36
CA ARG A 576 -54.32 -33.38 15.86
C ARG A 576 -54.18 -33.60 14.34
N GLU A 577 -53.98 -34.86 13.95
CA GLU A 577 -54.05 -35.38 12.56
C GLU A 577 -55.51 -35.54 12.05
N PRO A 578 -55.73 -35.96 10.79
CA PRO A 578 -55.81 -37.42 10.54
C PRO A 578 -55.10 -37.96 9.28
N GLN A 579 -54.90 -39.28 9.32
CA GLN A 579 -54.51 -40.25 8.27
C GLN A 579 -55.38 -40.17 6.99
N GLY A 580 -55.01 -40.75 5.83
CA GLY A 580 -53.81 -41.52 5.45
C GLY A 580 -53.99 -42.26 4.11
N GLU A 581 -53.04 -43.14 3.74
CA GLU A 581 -53.06 -44.10 2.59
C GLU A 581 -53.06 -43.48 1.17
N GLU A 582 -52.54 -44.10 0.09
CA GLU A 582 -51.97 -45.44 -0.15
C GLU A 582 -50.55 -45.38 -0.79
N SER A 583 -49.89 -46.56 -0.91
CA SER A 583 -48.70 -46.77 -1.76
C SER A 583 -48.84 -48.08 -2.57
N PRO A 584 -48.17 -48.19 -3.73
CA PRO A 584 -46.99 -49.07 -3.85
C PRO A 584 -45.81 -48.37 -4.59
N GLN A 585 -44.54 -48.57 -4.25
CA GLN A 585 -43.68 -49.76 -4.50
C GLN A 585 -43.55 -50.16 -6.00
N ASP A 586 -42.41 -49.82 -6.62
CA ASP A 586 -41.51 -50.83 -7.22
C ASP A 586 -40.05 -50.31 -7.36
N ASP A 587 -39.19 -50.81 -6.47
CA ASP A 587 -37.87 -51.45 -6.75
C ASP A 587 -36.96 -50.96 -7.91
N ARG A 588 -35.79 -50.33 -7.60
CA ARG A 588 -34.41 -50.85 -7.88
C ARG A 588 -33.24 -49.84 -7.78
N ASP A 589 -32.35 -50.11 -6.84
CA ASP A 589 -30.88 -50.20 -6.99
C ASP A 589 -30.10 -49.32 -8.02
N ARG A 590 -29.37 -48.34 -7.46
CA ARG A 590 -27.96 -47.91 -7.73
C ARG A 590 -27.73 -46.45 -8.14
N PRO A 591 -26.52 -45.90 -7.86
CA PRO A 591 -25.39 -46.48 -7.10
C PRO A 591 -25.35 -46.07 -5.62
#